data_AF-A0A1F3Q2K2-F1
#
_entry.id   AF-A0A1F3Q2K2-F1
#
_cell.length_a   1.000
_cell.length_b   1.000
_cell.length_c   1.000
_cell.angle_alpha   90.00
_cell.angle_beta   90.00
_cell.angle_gamma   90.00
#
_symmetry.space_group_name_H-M   'P 1'
#
loop_
_entity.id
_entity.type
_entity.pdbx_description
1 polymer ?
#
loop_
_entity_poly.entity_id
_entity_poly.type
_entity_poly.pdbx_seq_one_letter_code
_entity_poly.pdbx_strand_id
1 'polypeptide(L)'
;MIDSNDLTRGVELAENEVNRYPFADRGDMIWSADSAKYFPWDRDAPVVITTRGMKIPGWTLKDNSADTPPLSPVRPEGTTEVIQLVPYGCARLRITEFPVIDLTQMVEVIR
;
A
#
# COMPACT_ATOMS: atom_id res chain seq x y z
N MET A 1 -6.08 -8.25 14.72
CA MET A 1 -7.42 -7.66 14.92
C MET A 1 -7.21 -6.17 15.14
N ILE A 2 -8.01 -5.32 14.50
CA ILE A 2 -7.95 -3.86 14.73
C ILE A 2 -8.22 -3.61 16.21
N ASP A 3 -7.39 -2.80 16.85
CA ASP A 3 -7.56 -2.45 18.25
C ASP A 3 -8.64 -1.37 18.35
N SER A 4 -9.83 -1.73 18.83
CA SER A 4 -10.97 -0.80 18.92
C SER A 4 -10.71 0.38 19.84
N ASN A 5 -9.70 0.30 20.72
CA ASN A 5 -9.32 1.38 21.63
C ASN A 5 -8.19 2.25 21.06
N ASP A 6 -7.45 1.74 20.08
CA ASP A 6 -6.38 2.45 19.40
C ASP A 6 -6.34 2.06 17.91
N LEU A 7 -7.12 2.79 17.12
CA LEU A 7 -7.19 2.59 15.67
C LEU A 7 -5.88 2.90 14.95
N THR A 8 -4.94 3.58 15.62
CA THR A 8 -3.62 3.94 15.07
C THR A 8 -2.54 2.91 15.39
N ARG A 9 -2.85 1.90 16.19
CA ARG A 9 -1.88 0.89 16.60
C ARG A 9 -1.26 0.18 15.39
N GLY A 10 0.06 0.31 15.24
CA GLY A 10 0.81 -0.32 14.15
C GLY A 10 0.68 0.40 12.80
N VAL A 11 0.18 1.63 12.81
CA VAL A 11 -0.02 2.48 11.63
C VAL A 11 0.61 3.85 11.91
N GLU A 12 1.53 4.28 11.06
CA GLU A 12 2.08 5.63 11.06
C GLU A 12 1.50 6.40 9.87
N LEU A 13 0.93 7.58 10.13
CA LEU A 13 0.30 8.41 9.12
C LEU A 13 1.15 9.66 8.86
N ALA A 14 1.48 9.90 7.59
CA ALA A 14 2.03 11.16 7.12
C ALA A 14 1.02 11.87 6.21
N GLU A 15 0.63 13.08 6.60
CA GLU A 15 -0.19 13.99 5.81
C GLU A 15 0.71 15.06 5.18
N ASN A 16 0.74 15.10 3.85
CA ASN A 16 1.54 16.03 3.06
C ASN A 16 0.64 17.10 2.42
N GLU A 17 1.24 18.18 1.93
CA GLU A 17 0.52 19.23 1.22
C GLU A 17 -0.15 18.68 -0.06
N VAL A 18 -1.42 19.07 -0.26
CA VAL A 18 -2.15 18.75 -1.50
C VAL A 18 -1.67 19.68 -2.62
N ASN A 19 -0.95 19.11 -3.58
CA ASN A 19 -0.31 19.84 -4.66
C ASN A 19 -1.16 19.89 -5.95
N ARG A 20 -0.63 20.55 -7.00
CA ARG A 20 -1.24 20.63 -8.34
C ARG A 20 -1.59 19.25 -8.94
N TYR A 21 -0.82 18.21 -8.60
CA TYR A 21 -1.05 16.84 -9.01
C TYR A 21 -1.29 15.97 -7.76
N PRO A 22 -2.52 15.99 -7.19
CA PRO A 22 -2.82 15.31 -5.91
C PRO A 22 -2.85 13.78 -6.04
N PHE A 23 -2.76 13.27 -7.27
CA PHE A 23 -2.67 11.86 -7.60
C PHE A 23 -1.23 11.40 -7.89
N ALA A 24 -0.24 12.29 -7.81
CA ALA A 24 1.15 11.92 -8.08
C ALA A 24 1.87 11.50 -6.79
N ASP A 25 2.72 10.50 -6.89
CA ASP A 25 3.67 10.11 -5.86
C ASP A 25 5.11 10.28 -6.36
N ARG A 26 6.07 10.25 -5.43
CA ARG A 26 7.48 10.53 -5.75
C ARG A 26 7.98 9.55 -6.81
N GLY A 27 8.57 10.11 -7.86
CA GLY A 27 9.11 9.39 -9.00
C GLY A 27 8.13 9.13 -10.15
N ASP A 28 6.85 9.49 -10.00
CA ASP A 28 5.89 9.37 -11.09
C ASP A 28 6.24 10.32 -12.25
N MET A 29 6.08 9.85 -13.49
CA MET A 29 6.29 10.68 -14.67
C MET A 29 5.03 11.47 -14.99
N ILE A 30 5.05 12.79 -14.76
CA ILE A 30 3.92 13.68 -14.97
C ILE A 30 4.09 14.47 -16.26
N TRP A 31 3.05 14.48 -17.10
CA TRP A 31 3.01 15.32 -18.28
C TRP A 31 2.73 16.78 -17.89
N SER A 32 3.64 17.69 -18.25
CA SER A 32 3.39 19.12 -18.15
C SER A 32 2.90 19.68 -19.49
N ALA A 33 1.69 20.23 -19.50
CA ALA A 33 1.17 20.96 -20.65
C ALA A 33 1.99 22.23 -20.95
N ASP A 34 2.55 22.85 -19.91
CA ASP A 34 3.31 24.10 -20.00
C ASP A 34 4.66 23.90 -20.72
N SER A 35 5.30 22.75 -20.50
CA SER A 35 6.60 22.42 -21.12
C SER A 35 6.53 21.37 -22.22
N ALA A 36 5.35 20.80 -22.48
CA ALA A 36 5.10 19.69 -23.41
C ALA A 36 6.07 18.51 -23.22
N LYS A 37 6.38 18.18 -21.96
CA LYS A 37 7.32 17.12 -21.59
C LYS A 37 6.87 16.38 -20.32
N TYR A 38 7.28 15.12 -20.21
CA TYR A 38 7.22 14.39 -18.95
C TYR A 38 8.37 14.83 -18.03
N PHE A 39 8.08 14.95 -16.74
CA PHE A 39 9.08 15.20 -15.70
C PHE A 39 8.80 14.29 -14.49
N PRO A 40 9.84 13.87 -13.75
CA PRO A 40 9.65 13.08 -12.54
C PRO A 40 9.07 13.97 -11.43
N TRP A 41 8.04 13.48 -10.75
CA TRP A 41 7.46 14.13 -9.60
C TRP A 41 8.38 13.99 -8.38
N ASP A 42 8.60 15.10 -7.65
CA ASP A 42 9.58 15.16 -6.55
C ASP A 42 8.94 15.18 -5.15
N ARG A 43 7.60 15.11 -5.06
CA ARG A 43 6.84 15.09 -3.81
C ARG A 43 6.21 13.73 -3.58
N ASP A 44 6.03 13.38 -2.32
CA ASP A 44 5.29 12.18 -1.93
C ASP A 44 3.78 12.40 -2.09
N ALA A 45 3.02 11.30 -2.11
CA ALA A 45 1.57 11.32 -2.11
C ALA A 45 1.02 12.16 -0.92
N PRO A 46 -0.18 12.78 -1.06
CA PRO A 46 -0.76 13.64 -0.01
C PRO A 46 -1.04 12.89 1.30
N VAL A 47 -1.23 11.58 1.22
CA VAL A 47 -1.36 10.70 2.38
C VAL A 47 -0.44 9.52 2.18
N VAL A 48 0.37 9.20 3.19
CA VAL A 48 1.17 7.97 3.22
C VAL A 48 0.93 7.27 4.54
N ILE A 49 0.50 6.01 4.47
CA ILE A 49 0.36 5.14 5.62
C ILE A 49 1.54 4.17 5.63
N THR A 50 2.33 4.17 6.69
CA THR A 50 3.38 3.18 6.93
C THR A 50 2.85 2.16 7.94
N THR A 51 2.91 0.88 7.58
CA THR A 51 2.43 -0.21 8.44
C THR A 51 3.21 -1.49 8.17
N ARG A 52 2.90 -2.57 8.89
CA ARG A 52 3.50 -3.89 8.68
C ARG A 52 2.57 -4.76 7.84
N GLY A 53 3.10 -5.28 6.74
CA GLY A 53 2.41 -6.23 5.86
C GLY A 53 3.18 -7.53 5.75
N MET A 54 2.56 -8.53 5.12
CA MET A 54 3.22 -9.77 4.75
C MET A 54 2.85 -10.08 3.30
N LYS A 55 3.84 -10.43 2.50
CA LYS A 55 3.62 -10.86 1.12
C LYS A 55 2.89 -12.19 1.08
N ILE A 56 1.88 -12.29 0.23
CA ILE A 56 1.19 -13.55 -0.10
C ILE A 56 1.69 -13.97 -1.48
N PRO A 57 2.57 -14.98 -1.60
CA PRO A 57 3.23 -15.30 -2.87
C PRO A 57 2.26 -15.62 -4.02
N GLY A 58 1.12 -16.24 -3.70
CA GLY A 58 0.09 -16.60 -4.68
C GLY A 58 -0.82 -15.45 -5.12
N TRP A 59 -0.78 -14.29 -4.46
CA TRP A 59 -1.60 -13.12 -4.83
C TRP A 59 -0.77 -12.16 -5.67
N THR A 60 -1.03 -12.15 -6.98
CA THR A 60 -0.21 -11.46 -7.98
C THR A 60 -0.99 -10.41 -8.74
N LEU A 61 -0.36 -9.80 -9.74
CA LEU A 61 -0.96 -8.80 -10.60
C LEU A 61 -1.74 -9.47 -11.75
N LYS A 62 -2.98 -9.03 -11.95
CA LYS A 62 -3.84 -9.41 -13.08
C LYS A 62 -4.43 -8.15 -13.69
N ASP A 63 -4.34 -8.02 -15.02
CA ASP A 63 -4.88 -6.87 -15.76
C ASP A 63 -4.43 -5.50 -15.21
N ASN A 64 -3.16 -5.38 -14.79
CA ASN A 64 -2.59 -4.17 -14.16
C ASN A 64 -3.25 -3.75 -12.84
N SER A 65 -3.88 -4.70 -12.14
CA SER A 65 -4.43 -4.54 -10.80
C SER A 65 -3.95 -5.69 -9.91
N ALA A 66 -4.10 -5.58 -8.59
CA ALA A 66 -4.06 -6.79 -7.79
C ALA A 66 -5.17 -7.75 -8.25
N ASP A 67 -4.86 -9.04 -8.34
CA ASP A 67 -5.85 -10.08 -8.66
C ASP A 67 -6.92 -10.16 -7.55
N THR A 68 -7.94 -11.00 -7.75
CA THR A 68 -8.91 -11.33 -6.71
C THR A 68 -8.16 -11.81 -5.47
N PRO A 69 -8.41 -11.21 -4.28
CA PRO A 69 -7.73 -11.64 -3.08
C PRO A 69 -8.06 -13.10 -2.78
N PRO A 70 -7.11 -13.88 -2.24
CA PRO A 70 -7.38 -15.24 -1.80
C PRO A 70 -8.41 -15.26 -0.68
N LEU A 71 -9.07 -16.41 -0.51
CA LEU A 71 -10.01 -16.61 0.59
C LEU A 71 -9.30 -16.42 1.93
N SER A 72 -9.88 -15.59 2.78
CA SER A 72 -9.40 -15.36 4.14
C SER A 72 -9.95 -16.39 5.15
N PRO A 73 -9.21 -16.70 6.23
CA PRO A 73 -7.88 -16.21 6.54
C PRO A 73 -6.79 -16.94 5.72
N VAL A 74 -5.77 -16.20 5.32
CA VAL A 74 -4.63 -16.74 4.57
C VAL A 74 -3.57 -17.24 5.55
N ARG A 75 -2.99 -18.41 5.28
CA ARG A 75 -1.85 -18.93 6.05
C ARG A 75 -0.65 -17.99 5.90
N PRO A 76 0.05 -17.62 6.99
CA PRO A 76 1.27 -16.83 6.89
C PRO A 76 2.39 -17.64 6.22
N GLU A 77 3.05 -17.07 5.19
CA GLU A 77 4.10 -17.74 4.39
C GLU A 77 5.42 -16.95 4.36
N GLY A 78 5.67 -16.12 5.37
CA GLY A 78 6.91 -15.34 5.43
C GLY A 78 7.01 -14.45 6.66
N THR A 79 7.91 -13.48 6.57
CA THR A 79 8.11 -12.49 7.63
C THR A 79 7.31 -11.22 7.32
N THR A 80 7.00 -10.47 8.37
CA THR A 80 6.39 -9.15 8.23
C THR A 80 7.42 -8.13 7.74
N GLU A 81 7.05 -7.34 6.74
CA GLU A 81 7.85 -6.23 6.22
C GLU A 81 7.14 -4.89 6.45
N VAL A 82 7.90 -3.81 6.45
CA VAL A 82 7.34 -2.45 6.48
C VAL A 82 6.89 -2.10 5.06
N ILE A 83 5.63 -1.72 4.93
CA ILE A 83 5.02 -1.31 3.67
C ILE A 83 4.48 0.11 3.76
N GLN A 84 4.43 0.78 2.61
CA GLN A 84 3.77 2.07 2.46
C GLN A 84 2.52 1.91 1.59
N LEU A 85 1.41 2.46 2.08
CA LEU A 85 0.16 2.56 1.35
C LEU A 85 -0.08 4.02 1.00
N VAL A 86 -0.36 4.25 -0.28
CA VAL A 86 -0.77 5.56 -0.81
C VAL A 86 -2.23 5.46 -1.28
N PRO A 87 -2.96 6.58 -1.39
CA PRO A 87 -4.31 6.58 -1.91
C PRO A 87 -4.40 5.84 -3.24
N TYR A 88 -5.50 5.12 -3.45
CA TYR A 88 -5.74 4.33 -4.67
C TYR A 88 -5.53 5.13 -5.97
N GLY A 89 -5.78 6.44 -5.95
CA GLY A 89 -5.55 7.34 -7.08
C GLY A 89 -4.08 7.55 -7.46
N CYS A 90 -3.13 7.23 -6.57
CA CYS A 90 -1.69 7.48 -6.74
C CYS A 90 -0.95 6.46 -7.64
N ALA A 91 -1.65 5.89 -8.63
CA ALA A 91 -1.18 5.18 -9.82
C ALA A 91 -0.14 4.02 -9.74
N ARG A 92 0.37 3.61 -8.58
CA ARG A 92 1.37 2.52 -8.50
C ARG A 92 0.78 1.10 -8.61
N LEU A 93 -0.13 0.74 -7.69
CA LEU A 93 -0.83 -0.55 -7.67
C LEU A 93 -2.23 -0.32 -7.11
N ARG A 94 -3.24 -0.86 -7.80
CA ARG A 94 -4.64 -0.72 -7.44
C ARG A 94 -5.06 -1.87 -6.52
N ILE A 95 -5.33 -1.54 -5.25
CA ILE A 95 -5.85 -2.45 -4.22
C ILE A 95 -7.01 -1.77 -3.52
N THR A 96 -8.17 -2.43 -3.44
CA THR A 96 -9.36 -1.92 -2.74
C THR A 96 -9.67 -2.67 -1.45
N GLU A 97 -9.09 -3.85 -1.27
CA GLU A 97 -9.28 -4.70 -0.10
C GLU A 97 -8.03 -5.57 0.15
N PHE A 98 -7.82 -5.95 1.40
CA PHE A 98 -6.75 -6.86 1.79
C PHE A 98 -7.35 -8.13 2.38
N PRO A 99 -6.83 -9.32 2.03
CA PRO A 99 -7.14 -10.53 2.78
C PRO A 99 -6.56 -10.44 4.21
N VAL A 100 -7.21 -11.11 5.16
CA VAL A 100 -6.69 -11.21 6.54
C VAL A 100 -5.85 -12.47 6.71
N ILE A 101 -4.80 -12.39 7.52
CA ILE A 101 -3.89 -13.52 7.81
C ILE A 101 -4.36 -14.26 9.06
N ASP A 102 -4.18 -15.59 9.08
CA ASP A 102 -4.39 -16.41 10.27
C ASP A 102 -3.35 -16.10 11.35
N LEU A 103 -3.75 -15.31 12.35
CA LEU A 103 -2.90 -14.89 13.46
C LEU A 103 -2.51 -16.04 14.38
N THR A 104 -3.27 -17.15 14.41
CA THR A 104 -2.96 -18.29 15.27
C THR A 104 -1.69 -19.01 14.84
N GLN A 105 -1.34 -18.90 13.56
CA GLN A 105 -0.17 -19.55 12.97
C GLN A 105 1.05 -18.62 12.86
N MET A 106 0.93 -17.33 13.19
CA MET A 106 2.07 -16.40 13.11
C MET A 106 3.20 -16.73 14.10
N VAL A 107 2.88 -17.32 15.25
CA VAL A 107 3.88 -17.68 16.28
C VAL A 107 4.82 -18.79 15.78
N GLU A 108 4.35 -19.65 14.88
CA GLU A 108 5.15 -20.73 14.30
C GLU A 108 6.14 -20.26 13.23
N VAL A 109 5.86 -19.13 12.57
CA VAL A 109 6.67 -18.59 11.46
C VAL A 109 7.80 -17.67 11.95
N ILE A 110 7.69 -17.12 13.16
CA ILE A 110 8.67 -16.18 13.75
C ILE A 110 9.70 -16.92 14.65
N ARG A 111 9.50 -18.22 14.91
CA ARG A 111 10.49 -19.08 15.60
C ARG A 111 11.51 -19.64 14.63
#